data_AF-A0A7S2HWP8-F1
#
_entry.id   AF-A0A7S2HWP8-F1
#
_cell.length_a   1.000
_cell.length_b   1.000
_cell.length_c   1.000
_cell.angle_alpha   90.00
_cell.angle_beta   90.00
_cell.angle_gamma   90.00
#
_symmetry.space_group_name_H-M   'P 1'
#
loop_
_entity.id
_entity.type
_entity.pdbx_description
1 polymer ?
#
loop_
_entity_poly.entity_id
_entity_poly.type
_entity_poly.pdbx_seq_one_letter_code
_entity_poly.pdbx_strand_id
1 'polypeptide(L)'
;MAAELQAELAAVQRDHAEMQELVRGEPLGAAVLRLTAERKAAEARAEAVAEAAAALLAPSGPVDVMPLAQYYGVSRDTDDKSKASKKEAKRMAEQRKALRLSLLAKADAQRLAHAAAIRGKGEEEDMGEGVEQVDKEAVSPLLTVVREMRSWVSKEEDVEEGERDAYALTIAAYEMEMGRPGRALKTLRGRVKKEGNKADEVATELLSLYKVLGLEHWATNAEELKAFKFPVAKPPL
;
A
#
# COMPACT_ATOMS: atom_id res chain seq x y z
N MET A 1 48.85 35.03 14.49
CA MET A 1 48.46 35.75 13.26
C MET A 1 48.54 34.89 12.00
N ALA A 2 49.70 34.59 11.39
CA ALA A 2 49.72 33.84 10.12
C ALA A 2 49.16 32.40 10.22
N ALA A 3 49.43 31.70 11.33
CA ALA A 3 48.93 30.35 11.57
C ALA A 3 47.43 30.31 11.91
N GLU A 4 46.90 31.33 12.60
CA GLU A 4 45.46 31.44 12.89
C GLU A 4 44.65 31.72 11.63
N LEU A 5 45.15 32.62 10.75
CA LEU A 5 44.55 32.87 9.45
C LEU A 5 44.52 31.62 8.56
N GLN A 6 45.55 30.76 8.63
CA GLN A 6 45.55 29.48 7.91
C GLN A 6 44.55 28.48 8.50
N ALA A 7 44.38 28.46 9.82
CA ALA A 7 43.40 27.58 10.47
C ALA A 7 41.95 28.00 10.16
N GLU A 8 41.67 29.30 10.17
CA GLU A 8 40.35 29.84 9.79
C GLU A 8 40.03 29.59 8.31
N LEU A 9 41.01 29.78 7.42
CA LEU A 9 40.82 29.48 5.99
C LEU A 9 40.52 27.99 5.75
N ALA A 10 41.20 27.10 6.48
CA ALA A 10 40.97 25.66 6.37
C ALA A 10 39.59 25.24 6.92
N ALA A 11 39.09 25.92 7.96
CA ALA A 11 37.74 25.70 8.49
C ALA A 11 36.68 26.14 7.48
N VAL A 12 36.80 27.35 6.91
CA VAL A 12 35.89 27.86 5.88
C VAL A 12 35.90 26.97 4.63
N GLN A 13 37.05 26.43 4.23
CA GLN A 13 37.15 25.50 3.10
C GLN A 13 36.46 24.16 3.39
N ARG A 14 36.49 23.68 4.63
CA ARG A 14 35.76 22.48 5.06
C ARG A 14 34.26 22.71 5.04
N ASP A 15 33.80 23.80 5.65
CA ASP A 15 32.38 24.17 5.68
C ASP A 15 31.83 24.41 4.28
N HIS A 16 32.64 24.99 3.38
CA HIS A 16 32.28 25.16 1.98
C HIS A 16 32.20 23.82 1.23
N ALA A 17 33.09 22.87 1.51
CA ALA A 17 33.05 21.54 0.92
C ALA A 17 31.84 20.72 1.39
N GLU A 18 31.49 20.81 2.69
CA GLU A 18 30.30 20.17 3.25
C GLU A 18 29.02 20.81 2.69
N MET A 19 28.97 22.13 2.52
CA MET A 19 27.85 22.79 1.83
C MET A 19 27.79 22.41 0.34
N GLN A 20 28.92 22.23 -0.34
CA GLN A 20 28.91 21.75 -1.73
C GLN A 20 28.45 20.30 -1.85
N GLU A 21 28.72 19.41 -0.89
CA GLU A 21 28.14 18.06 -0.87
C GLU A 21 26.64 18.07 -0.54
N LEU A 22 26.19 18.93 0.37
CA LEU A 22 24.76 19.12 0.66
C LEU A 22 23.98 19.65 -0.56
N VAL A 23 24.62 20.50 -1.38
CA VAL A 23 24.04 21.05 -2.62
C VAL A 23 24.14 20.06 -3.79
N ARG A 24 25.03 19.05 -3.73
CA ARG A 24 25.06 17.89 -4.64
C ARG A 24 24.00 16.84 -4.28
N GLY A 25 22.82 17.29 -3.88
CA GLY A 25 21.62 16.44 -3.96
C GLY A 25 21.49 15.89 -5.39
N GLU A 26 20.82 14.73 -5.51
CA GLU A 26 20.50 14.14 -6.80
C GLU A 26 19.90 15.23 -7.71
N PRO A 27 20.45 15.45 -8.93
CA PRO A 27 19.93 16.51 -9.78
C PRO A 27 18.45 16.24 -10.02
N LEU A 28 17.60 17.27 -9.94
CA LEU A 28 16.14 17.14 -10.08
C LEU A 28 15.75 16.29 -11.30
N GLY A 29 16.49 16.39 -12.41
CA GLY A 29 16.29 15.55 -13.59
C GLY A 29 16.50 14.05 -13.36
N ALA A 30 17.45 13.63 -12.52
CA ALA A 30 17.64 12.23 -12.14
C ALA A 30 16.54 11.73 -11.19
N ALA A 31 16.10 12.56 -10.25
CA ALA A 31 14.98 12.23 -9.34
C ALA A 31 13.66 12.01 -10.12
N VAL A 32 13.33 12.92 -11.04
CA VAL A 32 12.15 12.80 -11.92
C VAL A 32 12.24 11.55 -12.82
N LEU A 33 13.41 11.26 -13.39
CA LEU A 33 13.61 10.03 -14.18
C LEU A 33 13.42 8.77 -13.34
N ARG A 34 13.88 8.77 -12.07
CA ARG A 34 13.66 7.65 -11.16
C ARG A 34 12.18 7.47 -10.82
N LEU A 35 11.47 8.53 -10.45
CA LEU A 35 10.05 8.47 -10.08
C LEU A 35 9.18 8.03 -11.26
N THR A 36 9.46 8.54 -12.47
CA THR A 36 8.75 8.11 -13.68
C THR A 36 9.02 6.65 -14.02
N ALA A 37 10.24 6.16 -13.84
CA ALA A 37 10.57 4.74 -14.01
C ALA A 37 9.87 3.86 -12.96
N GLU A 38 9.85 4.27 -11.69
CA GLU A 38 9.16 3.58 -10.60
C GLU A 38 7.65 3.49 -10.85
N ARG A 39 7.03 4.58 -11.32
CA ARG A 39 5.62 4.62 -11.70
C ARG A 39 5.32 3.63 -12.82
N LYS A 40 6.07 3.68 -13.92
CA LYS A 40 5.89 2.75 -15.05
C LYS A 40 6.07 1.30 -14.63
N ALA A 41 7.05 1.02 -13.77
CA ALA A 41 7.28 -0.32 -13.24
C ALA A 41 6.16 -0.79 -12.29
N ALA A 42 5.54 0.12 -11.52
CA ALA A 42 4.39 -0.21 -10.68
C ALA A 42 3.12 -0.47 -11.52
N GLU A 43 2.87 0.35 -12.54
CA GLU A 43 1.76 0.16 -13.49
C GLU A 43 1.88 -1.17 -14.24
N ALA A 44 3.04 -1.49 -14.80
CA ALA A 44 3.27 -2.76 -15.50
C ALA A 44 3.11 -3.98 -14.57
N ARG A 45 3.51 -3.86 -13.30
CA ARG A 45 3.26 -4.92 -12.31
C ARG A 45 1.77 -5.06 -12.01
N ALA A 46 1.05 -3.97 -11.83
CA ALA A 46 -0.39 -4.01 -11.59
C ALA A 46 -1.14 -4.67 -12.76
N GLU A 47 -0.75 -4.34 -14.00
CA GLU A 47 -1.29 -4.97 -15.21
C GLU A 47 -0.99 -6.47 -15.25
N ALA A 48 0.26 -6.89 -15.06
CA ALA A 48 0.64 -8.30 -15.04
C ALA A 48 -0.10 -9.10 -13.94
N VAL A 49 -0.26 -8.53 -12.75
CA VAL A 49 -1.04 -9.16 -11.67
C VAL A 49 -2.52 -9.23 -12.01
N ALA A 50 -3.07 -8.19 -12.65
CA ALA A 50 -4.45 -8.18 -13.09
C ALA A 50 -4.72 -9.23 -14.18
N GLU A 51 -3.81 -9.40 -15.14
CA GLU A 51 -3.87 -10.45 -16.15
C GLU A 51 -3.79 -11.85 -15.53
N ALA A 52 -2.85 -12.06 -14.61
CA ALA A 52 -2.72 -13.33 -13.90
C ALA A 52 -3.98 -13.66 -13.09
N ALA A 53 -4.57 -12.67 -12.40
CA ALA A 53 -5.84 -12.82 -11.71
C ALA A 53 -6.98 -13.13 -12.69
N ALA A 54 -7.05 -12.44 -13.83
CA ALA A 54 -8.06 -12.70 -14.85
C ALA A 54 -7.94 -14.11 -15.43
N ALA A 55 -6.72 -14.61 -15.65
CA ALA A 55 -6.47 -15.97 -16.14
C ALA A 55 -6.95 -17.05 -15.14
N LEU A 56 -6.83 -16.80 -13.83
CA LEU A 56 -7.36 -17.70 -12.80
C LEU A 56 -8.90 -17.80 -12.85
N LEU A 57 -9.55 -16.69 -13.20
CA LEU A 57 -11.01 -16.53 -13.20
C LEU A 57 -11.66 -16.71 -14.58
N ALA A 58 -10.85 -17.00 -15.61
CA ALA A 58 -11.35 -17.25 -16.95
C ALA A 58 -12.31 -18.46 -16.96
N PRO A 59 -13.23 -18.59 -17.94
CA PRO A 59 -14.15 -19.72 -18.02
C PRO A 59 -13.47 -21.10 -18.07
N SER A 60 -12.24 -21.17 -18.57
CA SER A 60 -11.40 -22.38 -18.58
C SER A 60 -10.33 -22.38 -17.48
N GLY A 61 -10.40 -21.43 -16.55
CA GLY A 61 -9.46 -21.26 -15.45
C GLY A 61 -9.69 -22.27 -14.31
N PRO A 62 -8.74 -22.37 -13.37
CA PRO A 62 -8.83 -23.28 -12.23
C PRO A 62 -9.92 -22.92 -11.20
N VAL A 63 -10.41 -21.67 -11.22
CA VAL A 63 -11.41 -21.15 -10.27
C VAL A 63 -12.67 -20.78 -11.02
N ASP A 64 -13.76 -21.51 -10.76
CA ASP A 64 -15.07 -21.18 -11.32
C ASP A 64 -15.88 -20.35 -10.31
N VAL A 65 -16.02 -19.07 -10.62
CA VAL A 65 -16.66 -18.08 -9.73
C VAL A 65 -18.16 -18.34 -9.57
N MET A 66 -18.83 -18.85 -10.60
CA MET A 66 -20.28 -19.07 -10.56
C MET A 66 -20.68 -20.19 -9.59
N PRO A 67 -20.13 -21.42 -9.67
CA PRO A 67 -20.36 -22.47 -8.69
C PRO A 67 -19.92 -22.07 -7.28
N LEU A 68 -18.84 -21.31 -7.13
CA LEU A 68 -18.43 -20.79 -5.82
C LEU A 68 -19.50 -19.86 -5.23
N ALA A 69 -20.00 -18.91 -6.01
CA ALA A 69 -21.05 -17.98 -5.58
C ALA A 69 -22.34 -18.73 -5.24
N GLN A 70 -22.71 -19.74 -6.03
CA GLN A 70 -23.86 -20.59 -5.74
C GLN A 70 -23.65 -21.45 -4.47
N TYR A 71 -22.46 -22.03 -4.31
CA TYR A 71 -22.13 -22.91 -3.18
C TYR A 71 -22.16 -22.16 -1.84
N TYR A 72 -21.66 -20.93 -1.81
CA TYR A 72 -21.61 -20.12 -0.59
C TYR A 72 -22.78 -19.13 -0.44
N GLY A 73 -23.53 -18.85 -1.51
CA GLY A 73 -24.70 -17.96 -1.52
C GLY A 73 -26.03 -18.67 -1.30
N VAL A 74 -26.09 -19.99 -1.49
CA VAL A 74 -27.23 -20.83 -1.09
C VAL A 74 -26.87 -21.50 0.23
N SER A 75 -27.64 -21.28 1.29
CA SER A 75 -27.55 -22.08 2.53
C SER A 75 -27.75 -23.56 2.15
N ARG A 76 -26.65 -24.29 1.98
CA ARG A 76 -26.69 -25.74 1.86
C ARG A 76 -26.91 -26.32 3.27
N ASP A 77 -28.18 -26.50 3.63
CA ASP A 77 -28.60 -27.43 4.68
C ASP A 77 -28.42 -28.88 4.19
N THR A 78 -27.21 -29.22 3.75
CA THR A 78 -26.86 -30.60 3.43
C THR A 78 -26.03 -31.12 4.57
N ASP A 79 -26.71 -31.66 5.60
CA ASP A 79 -26.13 -32.44 6.71
C ASP A 79 -25.49 -33.77 6.25
N ASP A 80 -25.19 -33.90 4.95
CA ASP A 80 -24.51 -35.06 4.38
C ASP A 80 -23.03 -35.05 4.78
N LYS A 81 -22.68 -35.91 5.73
CA LYS A 81 -21.31 -36.11 6.24
C LYS A 81 -20.50 -37.11 5.40
N SER A 82 -20.94 -37.43 4.19
CA SER A 82 -20.26 -38.36 3.28
C SER A 82 -18.80 -37.93 2.99
N LYS A 83 -17.95 -38.89 2.63
CA LYS A 83 -16.56 -38.59 2.21
C LYS A 83 -16.53 -37.71 0.95
N ALA A 84 -17.52 -37.88 0.07
CA ALA A 84 -17.64 -37.10 -1.16
C ALA A 84 -17.98 -35.64 -0.87
N SER A 85 -18.95 -35.36 0.01
CA SER A 85 -19.32 -33.99 0.40
C SER A 85 -18.15 -33.26 1.07
N LYS A 86 -17.39 -33.94 1.94
CA LYS A 86 -16.20 -33.37 2.58
C LYS A 86 -15.10 -33.03 1.58
N LYS A 87 -14.88 -33.88 0.57
CA LYS A 87 -13.87 -33.63 -0.49
C LYS A 87 -14.26 -32.42 -1.33
N GLU A 88 -15.53 -32.33 -1.71
CA GLU A 88 -16.04 -31.20 -2.49
C GLU A 88 -16.01 -29.89 -1.68
N ALA A 89 -16.39 -29.93 -0.40
CA ALA A 89 -16.29 -28.77 0.49
C ALA A 89 -14.85 -28.27 0.63
N LYS A 90 -13.87 -29.19 0.74
CA LYS A 90 -12.45 -28.83 0.77
C LYS A 90 -12.01 -28.19 -0.54
N ARG A 91 -12.39 -28.76 -1.69
CA ARG A 91 -12.08 -28.20 -3.02
C ARG A 91 -12.65 -26.79 -3.18
N MET A 92 -13.93 -26.58 -2.84
CA MET A 92 -14.58 -25.27 -2.92
C MET A 92 -13.93 -24.25 -1.97
N ALA A 93 -13.52 -24.69 -0.77
CA ALA A 93 -12.80 -23.83 0.16
C ALA A 93 -11.42 -23.40 -0.37
N GLU A 94 -10.69 -24.32 -1.01
CA GLU A 94 -9.41 -24.02 -1.66
C GLU A 94 -9.58 -23.06 -2.84
N GLN A 95 -10.59 -23.27 -3.69
CA GLN A 95 -10.90 -22.35 -4.79
C GLN A 95 -11.33 -20.97 -4.29
N ARG A 96 -12.15 -20.89 -3.23
CA ARG A 96 -12.52 -19.64 -2.58
C ARG A 96 -11.31 -18.93 -1.99
N LYS A 97 -10.40 -19.68 -1.37
CA LYS A 97 -9.14 -19.13 -0.86
C LYS A 97 -8.33 -18.53 -2.01
N ALA A 98 -8.07 -19.30 -3.07
CA ALA A 98 -7.32 -18.84 -4.24
C ALA A 98 -7.92 -17.57 -4.85
N LEU A 99 -9.25 -17.50 -4.99
CA LEU A 99 -9.98 -16.32 -5.44
C LEU A 99 -9.73 -15.08 -4.56
N ARG A 100 -9.81 -15.24 -3.24
CA ARG A 100 -9.56 -14.14 -2.30
C ARG A 100 -8.12 -13.63 -2.40
N LEU A 101 -7.17 -14.55 -2.51
CA LEU A 101 -5.75 -14.21 -2.65
C LEU A 101 -5.48 -13.46 -3.95
N SER A 102 -6.01 -13.94 -5.07
CA SER A 102 -5.82 -13.29 -6.36
C SER A 102 -6.44 -11.90 -6.41
N LEU A 103 -7.63 -11.73 -5.83
CA LEU A 103 -8.29 -10.43 -5.76
C LEU A 103 -7.56 -9.45 -4.84
N LEU A 104 -7.04 -9.92 -3.70
CA LEU A 104 -6.24 -9.11 -2.81
C LEU A 104 -4.92 -8.67 -3.47
N ALA A 105 -4.21 -9.60 -4.12
CA ALA A 105 -2.98 -9.29 -4.83
C ALA A 105 -3.21 -8.27 -5.95
N LYS A 106 -4.29 -8.42 -6.72
CA LYS A 106 -4.72 -7.44 -7.74
C LYS A 106 -4.99 -6.07 -7.12
N ALA A 107 -5.69 -6.02 -5.99
CA ALA A 107 -6.01 -4.77 -5.31
C ALA A 107 -4.78 -4.08 -4.72
N ASP A 108 -3.87 -4.82 -4.10
CA ASP A 108 -2.63 -4.27 -3.55
C ASP A 108 -1.67 -3.79 -4.64
N ALA A 109 -1.56 -4.53 -5.76
CA ALA A 109 -0.77 -4.07 -6.89
C ALA A 109 -1.33 -2.76 -7.48
N GLN A 110 -2.66 -2.64 -7.58
CA GLN A 110 -3.30 -1.40 -8.01
C GLN A 110 -3.09 -0.25 -7.03
N ARG A 111 -3.11 -0.54 -5.72
CA ARG A 111 -2.79 0.45 -4.67
C ARG A 111 -1.36 0.95 -4.82
N LEU A 112 -0.39 0.07 -5.05
CA LEU A 112 1.02 0.42 -5.24
C LEU A 112 1.21 1.29 -6.49
N ALA A 113 0.55 0.95 -7.60
CA ALA A 113 0.55 1.77 -8.81
C ALA A 113 -0.05 3.16 -8.55
N HIS A 114 -1.17 3.23 -7.82
CA HIS A 114 -1.80 4.49 -7.44
C HIS A 114 -0.89 5.35 -6.54
N ALA A 115 -0.25 4.75 -5.53
CA ALA A 115 0.69 5.44 -4.66
C ALA A 115 1.94 5.94 -5.40
N ALA A 116 2.43 5.20 -6.41
CA ALA A 116 3.52 5.67 -7.28
C ALA A 116 3.09 6.84 -8.17
N ALA A 117 1.85 6.83 -8.67
CA ALA A 117 1.31 7.93 -9.47
C ALA A 117 1.17 9.23 -8.67
N ILE A 118 0.73 9.17 -7.40
CA ILE A 118 0.66 10.35 -6.52
C ILE A 118 2.06 10.90 -6.25
N ARG A 119 3.02 10.03 -5.93
CA ARG A 119 4.41 10.46 -5.66
C ARG A 119 5.06 11.14 -6.86
N GLY A 120 4.79 10.66 -8.07
CA GLY A 120 5.29 11.26 -9.30
C GLY A 120 4.72 12.65 -9.62
N LYS A 121 3.52 12.99 -9.13
CA LYS A 121 2.90 14.32 -9.36
C LYS A 121 3.45 15.42 -8.44
N GLY A 122 3.91 15.05 -7.24
CA GLY A 122 4.37 16.00 -6.23
C GLY A 122 5.62 16.81 -6.60
N GLU A 123 6.35 16.44 -7.66
CA GLU A 123 7.55 17.15 -8.13
C GLU A 123 7.30 18.05 -9.36
N GLU A 124 6.19 17.88 -10.09
CA GLU A 124 5.88 18.71 -11.28
C GLU A 124 5.00 19.94 -10.96
N GLU A 125 4.30 19.97 -9.82
CA GLU A 125 3.26 20.99 -9.51
C GLU A 125 3.70 22.14 -8.56
N ASP A 126 4.99 22.37 -8.30
CA ASP A 126 5.46 23.58 -7.57
C ASP A 126 5.63 24.82 -8.48
N MET A 127 4.95 24.81 -9.64
CA MET A 127 4.89 25.94 -10.58
C MET A 127 3.45 26.19 -11.03
N GLY A 128 2.64 26.72 -10.12
CA GLY A 128 1.51 27.59 -10.47
C GLY A 128 0.18 26.92 -10.82
N GLU A 129 -0.84 27.31 -10.06
CA GLU A 129 -2.25 27.43 -10.45
C GLU A 129 -2.85 26.38 -11.40
N GLY A 130 -3.60 25.44 -10.82
CA GLY A 130 -4.62 24.71 -11.55
C GLY A 130 -4.99 23.41 -10.86
N VAL A 131 -5.88 23.47 -9.87
CA VAL A 131 -6.66 22.29 -9.48
C VAL A 131 -7.62 22.00 -10.64
N GLU A 132 -7.08 21.42 -11.73
CA GLU A 132 -7.87 20.85 -12.79
C GLU A 132 -8.75 19.77 -12.15
N GLN A 133 -10.05 19.98 -12.24
CA GLN A 133 -11.06 19.01 -11.92
C GLN A 133 -10.79 17.75 -12.75
N VAL A 134 -10.11 16.79 -12.14
CA VAL A 134 -10.05 15.42 -12.66
C VAL A 134 -11.51 14.98 -12.84
N ASP A 135 -11.89 14.71 -14.08
CA ASP A 135 -13.23 14.28 -14.48
C ASP A 135 -13.76 13.22 -13.51
N LYS A 136 -14.83 13.55 -12.78
CA LYS A 136 -15.48 12.70 -11.77
C LYS A 136 -16.11 11.41 -12.35
N GLU A 137 -15.99 11.18 -13.65
CA GLU A 137 -16.55 10.01 -14.34
C GLU A 137 -15.56 8.87 -14.55
N ALA A 138 -14.24 9.12 -14.47
CA ALA A 138 -13.26 8.04 -14.47
C ALA A 138 -13.23 7.37 -13.10
N VAL A 139 -13.99 6.28 -12.94
CA VAL A 139 -13.92 5.46 -11.72
C VAL A 139 -12.48 4.96 -11.56
N SER A 140 -11.80 5.43 -10.50
CA SER A 140 -10.43 5.00 -10.20
C SER A 140 -10.34 3.47 -10.28
N PRO A 141 -9.34 2.92 -11.01
CA PRO A 141 -9.13 1.48 -11.09
C PRO A 141 -9.05 0.81 -9.72
N LEU A 142 -8.50 1.50 -8.71
CA LEU A 142 -8.44 0.98 -7.34
C LEU A 142 -9.85 0.78 -6.76
N LEU A 143 -10.77 1.73 -6.94
CA LEU A 143 -12.16 1.59 -6.46
C LEU A 143 -12.85 0.39 -7.08
N THR A 144 -12.67 0.16 -8.38
CA THR A 144 -13.28 -0.96 -9.10
C THR A 144 -12.76 -2.28 -8.56
N VAL A 145 -11.44 -2.44 -8.45
CA VAL A 145 -10.81 -3.68 -7.96
C VAL A 145 -11.14 -3.95 -6.49
N VAL A 146 -11.16 -2.92 -5.63
CA VAL A 146 -11.50 -3.11 -4.22
C VAL A 146 -12.98 -3.46 -4.02
N ARG A 147 -13.90 -2.94 -4.85
CA ARG A 147 -15.31 -3.35 -4.84
C ARG A 147 -15.47 -4.82 -5.21
N GLU A 148 -14.76 -5.27 -6.25
CA GLU A 148 -14.70 -6.68 -6.65
C GLU A 148 -14.17 -7.55 -5.50
N MET A 149 -13.02 -7.17 -4.92
CA MET A 149 -12.42 -7.86 -3.77
C MET A 149 -13.38 -7.96 -2.59
N ARG A 150 -14.11 -6.88 -2.25
CA ARG A 150 -15.03 -6.84 -1.10
C ARG A 150 -16.22 -7.78 -1.19
N SER A 151 -16.59 -8.22 -2.40
CA SER A 151 -17.63 -9.25 -2.58
C SER A 151 -17.19 -10.62 -2.06
N TRP A 152 -15.89 -10.86 -1.91
CA TRP A 152 -15.31 -12.12 -1.47
C TRP A 152 -14.55 -12.03 -0.13
N VAL A 153 -13.99 -10.87 0.17
CA VAL A 153 -13.23 -10.54 1.37
C VAL A 153 -13.93 -9.40 2.10
N SER A 154 -14.77 -9.71 3.09
CA SER A 154 -15.59 -8.69 3.76
C SER A 154 -14.88 -8.09 4.97
N LYS A 155 -13.99 -8.85 5.62
CA LYS A 155 -13.29 -8.45 6.84
C LYS A 155 -11.84 -8.92 6.84
N GLU A 156 -11.03 -8.37 7.74
CA GLU A 156 -9.62 -8.74 7.91
C GLU A 156 -9.44 -10.23 8.26
N GLU A 157 -10.42 -10.84 8.94
CA GLU A 157 -10.37 -12.25 9.32
C GLU A 157 -10.57 -13.21 8.14
N ASP A 158 -11.00 -12.72 6.98
CA ASP A 158 -11.17 -13.52 5.76
C ASP A 158 -9.84 -13.82 5.03
N VAL A 159 -8.76 -13.13 5.40
CA VAL A 159 -7.41 -13.25 4.79
C VAL A 159 -6.39 -13.84 5.77
N GLU A 160 -5.31 -14.39 5.22
CA GLU A 160 -4.24 -15.01 6.01
C GLU A 160 -3.43 -13.97 6.78
N GLU A 161 -2.81 -14.39 7.89
CA GLU A 161 -2.07 -13.47 8.77
C GLU A 161 -1.00 -12.65 8.04
N GLY A 162 -0.28 -13.27 7.09
CA GLY A 162 0.74 -12.61 6.27
C GLY A 162 0.20 -11.58 5.26
N GLU A 163 -1.11 -11.55 5.03
CA GLU A 163 -1.75 -10.73 4.00
C GLU A 163 -2.62 -9.61 4.59
N ARG A 164 -2.85 -9.65 5.90
CA ARG A 164 -3.68 -8.67 6.60
C ARG A 164 -3.12 -7.25 6.55
N ASP A 165 -1.81 -7.09 6.44
CA ASP A 165 -1.16 -5.79 6.24
C ASP A 165 -1.53 -5.23 4.86
N ALA A 166 -1.32 -6.01 3.79
CA ALA A 166 -1.72 -5.64 2.43
C ALA A 166 -3.22 -5.34 2.33
N TYR A 167 -4.07 -6.12 3.01
CA TYR A 167 -5.50 -5.85 3.10
C TYR A 167 -5.78 -4.51 3.81
N ALA A 168 -5.18 -4.26 4.97
CA ALA A 168 -5.38 -3.02 5.72
C ALA A 168 -4.94 -1.79 4.92
N LEU A 169 -3.78 -1.85 4.25
CA LEU A 169 -3.26 -0.80 3.38
C LEU A 169 -4.18 -0.54 2.18
N THR A 170 -4.64 -1.60 1.52
CA THR A 170 -5.58 -1.53 0.39
C THR A 170 -6.91 -0.90 0.79
N ILE A 171 -7.48 -1.32 1.91
CA ILE A 171 -8.73 -0.73 2.42
C ILE A 171 -8.53 0.72 2.85
N ALA A 172 -7.39 1.07 3.45
CA ALA A 172 -7.11 2.45 3.82
C ALA A 172 -7.03 3.36 2.58
N ALA A 173 -6.30 2.95 1.54
CA ALA A 173 -6.21 3.70 0.28
C ALA A 173 -7.59 3.85 -0.40
N TYR A 174 -8.40 2.79 -0.41
CA TYR A 174 -9.78 2.86 -0.91
C TYR A 174 -10.65 3.86 -0.13
N GLU A 175 -10.60 3.84 1.22
CA GLU A 175 -11.38 4.78 2.02
C GLU A 175 -10.88 6.22 1.86
N MET A 176 -9.59 6.43 1.57
CA MET A 176 -9.04 7.75 1.21
C MET A 176 -9.63 8.26 -0.10
N GLU A 177 -9.63 7.44 -1.17
CA GLU A 177 -10.24 7.81 -2.46
C GLU A 177 -11.75 8.06 -2.34
N MET A 178 -12.44 7.36 -1.44
CA MET A 178 -13.85 7.58 -1.14
C MET A 178 -14.12 8.81 -0.26
N GLY A 179 -13.10 9.60 0.10
CA GLY A 179 -13.23 10.79 0.94
C GLY A 179 -13.56 10.48 2.40
N ARG A 180 -13.13 9.33 2.91
CA ARG A 180 -13.42 8.83 4.27
C ARG A 180 -12.15 8.60 5.09
N PRO A 181 -11.33 9.63 5.34
CA PRO A 181 -10.03 9.49 6.02
C PRO A 181 -10.15 8.94 7.45
N GLY A 182 -11.24 9.24 8.17
CA GLY A 182 -11.49 8.68 9.51
C GLY A 182 -11.62 7.16 9.52
N ARG A 183 -12.15 6.55 8.43
CA ARG A 183 -12.20 5.10 8.28
C ARG A 183 -10.83 4.51 7.95
N ALA A 184 -10.07 5.17 7.08
CA ALA A 184 -8.69 4.78 6.79
C ALA A 184 -7.83 4.77 8.07
N LEU A 185 -7.90 5.84 8.88
CA LEU A 185 -7.24 5.93 10.18
C LEU A 185 -7.65 4.79 11.12
N LYS A 186 -8.96 4.51 11.22
CA LYS A 186 -9.48 3.45 12.09
C LYS A 186 -8.91 2.08 11.69
N THR A 187 -8.85 1.79 10.40
CA THR A 187 -8.30 0.53 9.86
C THR A 187 -6.82 0.40 10.21
N LEU A 188 -5.99 1.40 9.88
CA LEU A 188 -4.55 1.36 10.10
C LEU A 188 -4.19 1.31 11.60
N ARG A 189 -4.83 2.14 12.45
CA ARG A 189 -4.63 2.10 13.91
C ARG A 189 -5.03 0.75 14.49
N GLY A 190 -6.13 0.18 14.02
CA GLY A 190 -6.59 -1.15 14.44
C GLY A 190 -5.54 -2.21 14.17
N ARG A 191 -4.93 -2.19 12.98
CA ARG A 191 -3.89 -3.13 12.57
C ARG A 191 -2.59 -2.96 13.37
N VAL A 192 -2.07 -1.74 13.49
CA VAL A 192 -0.87 -1.44 14.29
C VAL A 192 -1.04 -1.86 15.76
N LYS A 193 -2.25 -1.70 16.32
CA LYS A 193 -2.56 -2.13 17.69
C LYS A 193 -2.52 -3.66 17.85
N LYS A 194 -2.95 -4.42 16.83
CA LYS A 194 -2.99 -5.89 16.85
C LYS A 194 -1.61 -6.51 16.64
N GLU A 195 -0.84 -6.04 15.65
CA GLU A 195 0.44 -6.65 15.23
C GLU A 195 1.67 -6.10 15.96
N GLY A 196 1.55 -4.94 16.62
CA GLY A 196 2.63 -4.35 17.39
C GLY A 196 3.87 -4.05 16.54
N ASN A 197 4.92 -4.86 16.68
CA ASN A 197 6.26 -4.66 16.10
C ASN A 197 6.45 -5.32 14.73
N LYS A 198 5.39 -5.82 14.09
CA LYS A 198 5.47 -6.44 12.74
C LYS A 198 4.91 -5.57 11.62
N ALA A 199 4.14 -4.53 11.96
CA ALA A 199 3.38 -3.73 11.00
C ALA A 199 4.08 -2.41 10.63
N ASP A 200 5.36 -2.47 10.23
CA ASP A 200 6.17 -1.27 9.94
C ASP A 200 5.63 -0.47 8.75
N GLU A 201 5.26 -1.16 7.67
CA GLU A 201 4.66 -0.53 6.49
C GLU A 201 3.32 0.15 6.84
N VAL A 202 2.47 -0.51 7.63
CA VAL A 202 1.20 0.05 8.10
C VAL A 202 1.42 1.26 9.01
N ALA A 203 2.44 1.23 9.87
CA ALA A 203 2.82 2.36 10.71
C ALA A 203 3.32 3.56 9.88
N THR A 204 4.05 3.29 8.81
CA THR A 204 4.53 4.31 7.86
C THR A 204 3.39 5.00 7.12
N GLU A 205 2.41 4.21 6.67
CA GLU A 205 1.22 4.76 6.00
C GLU A 205 0.30 5.50 6.99
N LEU A 206 0.18 5.02 8.22
CA LEU A 206 -0.55 5.72 9.29
C LEU A 206 0.05 7.10 9.58
N LEU A 207 1.37 7.19 9.65
CA LEU A 207 2.11 8.43 9.83
C LEU A 207 1.90 9.38 8.64
N SER A 208 2.00 8.87 7.42
CA SER A 208 1.76 9.65 6.21
C SER A 208 0.33 10.22 6.20
N LEU A 209 -0.64 9.42 6.63
CA LEU A 209 -2.03 9.85 6.77
C LEU A 209 -2.22 10.93 7.84
N TYR A 210 -1.49 10.89 8.96
CA TYR A 210 -1.54 11.98 9.95
C TYR A 210 -1.06 13.31 9.35
N LYS A 211 0.02 13.29 8.57
CA LYS A 211 0.56 14.48 7.90
C LYS A 211 -0.44 15.05 6.88
N VAL A 212 -1.00 14.20 6.03
CA VAL A 212 -2.03 14.61 5.04
C VAL A 212 -3.24 15.27 5.71
N LEU A 213 -3.59 14.85 6.92
CA LEU A 213 -4.72 15.40 7.68
C LEU A 213 -4.37 16.62 8.54
N GLY A 214 -3.12 17.10 8.50
CA GLY A 214 -2.65 18.23 9.33
C GLY A 214 -2.61 17.89 10.82
N LEU A 215 -2.52 16.62 11.18
CA LEU A 215 -2.49 16.13 12.57
C LEU A 215 -1.04 16.03 13.06
N GLU A 216 -0.30 17.14 13.01
CA GLU A 216 1.16 17.17 13.20
C GLU A 216 1.62 16.55 14.53
N HIS A 217 0.97 16.91 15.65
CA HIS A 217 1.32 16.32 16.94
C HIS A 217 1.16 14.79 16.96
N TRP A 218 0.17 14.27 16.24
CA TRP A 218 -0.02 12.82 16.12
C TRP A 218 1.00 12.19 15.17
N ALA A 219 1.41 12.89 14.12
CA ALA A 219 2.49 12.47 13.23
C ALA A 219 3.82 12.36 13.99
N THR A 220 4.18 13.36 14.80
CA THR A 220 5.39 13.32 15.66
C THR A 220 5.34 12.16 16.65
N ASN A 221 4.23 11.98 17.37
CA ASN A 221 4.08 10.86 18.30
C ASN A 221 4.18 9.50 17.58
N ALA A 222 3.65 9.40 16.36
CA ALA A 222 3.74 8.19 15.55
C ALA A 222 5.17 7.93 15.04
N GLU A 223 5.91 8.97 14.69
CA GLU A 223 7.34 8.90 14.32
C GLU A 223 8.19 8.38 15.47
N GLU A 224 8.03 8.95 16.67
CA GLU A 224 8.74 8.50 17.86
C GLU A 224 8.41 7.04 18.20
N LEU A 225 7.13 6.68 18.18
CA LEU A 225 6.68 5.31 18.40
C LEU A 225 7.23 4.34 17.35
N LYS A 226 7.31 4.76 16.09
CA LYS A 226 7.88 3.97 15.01
C LYS A 226 9.37 3.76 15.24
N ALA A 227 10.12 4.82 15.51
CA ALA A 227 11.55 4.75 15.81
C ALA A 227 11.86 3.84 17.00
N PHE A 228 11.01 3.88 18.04
CA PHE A 228 11.13 3.03 19.21
C PHE A 228 10.81 1.55 18.92
N LYS A 229 9.75 1.27 18.15
CA LYS A 229 9.30 -0.12 17.88
C LYS A 229 10.07 -0.81 16.75
N PHE A 230 10.57 -0.04 15.80
CA PHE A 230 11.25 -0.50 14.59
C PHE A 230 12.62 0.19 14.44
N PRO A 231 13.55 -0.03 15.39
CA PRO A 231 14.84 0.64 15.34
C PRO A 231 15.66 0.14 14.14
N VAL A 232 16.25 1.07 13.38
CA VAL A 232 17.09 0.78 12.21
C VAL A 232 18.34 -0.03 12.58
N ALA A 233 18.85 0.17 13.81
CA ALA A 233 19.94 -0.60 14.37
C ALA A 233 19.55 -1.16 15.75
N LYS A 234 19.94 -2.42 16.03
CA LYS A 234 19.77 -2.97 17.38
C LYS A 234 20.61 -2.15 18.35
N PRO A 235 20.05 -1.68 19.49
CA PRO A 235 20.86 -1.00 20.49
C PRO A 235 21.97 -1.94 20.97
N PRO A 236 23.20 -1.42 21.18
CA PRO A 236 24.30 -2.23 21.69
C PRO A 236 23.93 -2.80 23.07
N LEU A 237 24.30 -4.08 23.28
CA LEU A 237 24.04 -4.85 24.50
C LEU A 237 24.82 -4.30 25.70
#